data_AF-A0A4Q2IW73-F1
#
_entry.id   AF-A0A4Q2IW73-F1
#
_cell.length_a   1.000
_cell.length_b   1.000
_cell.length_c   1.000
_cell.angle_alpha   90.00
_cell.angle_beta   90.00
_cell.angle_gamma   90.00
#
_symmetry.space_group_name_H-M   'P 1'
#
loop_
_entity.id
_entity.type
_entity.pdbx_description
1 polymer ?
#
loop_
_entity_poly.entity_id
_entity_poly.type
_entity_poly.pdbx_seq_one_letter_code
_entity_poly.pdbx_strand_id
1 'polypeptide(L)'
;MSLVEMYEAVKDVAAPFGQVGRSIAHIHVGLALFVGCSLLTRRGMASGWPLFLLVMLELLNEAADLAEGWPHLQAWRIRDTVGDFANTMLWPVLLFMIARAQERKAVGAKEAMTSDATSSILREDDAGLY
;
A
#
# COMPACT_ATOMS: atom_id res chain seq x y z
N MET A 1 6.85 27.08 -27.56
CA MET A 1 7.43 25.80 -27.14
C MET A 1 8.89 26.03 -26.85
N SER A 2 9.33 25.83 -25.61
CA SER A 2 10.75 25.89 -25.27
C SER A 2 11.49 24.70 -25.90
N LEU A 3 12.80 24.81 -26.12
CA LEU A 3 13.64 23.71 -26.63
C LEU A 3 13.55 22.47 -25.71
N VAL A 4 13.33 22.68 -24.42
CA VAL A 4 13.13 21.61 -23.43
C VAL A 4 11.78 20.92 -23.64
N GLU A 5 10.71 21.68 -23.86
CA GLU A 5 9.38 21.11 -24.15
C GLU A 5 9.36 20.31 -25.46
N MET A 6 10.09 20.77 -26.47
CA MET A 6 10.20 20.07 -27.76
C MET A 6 11.05 18.80 -27.64
N TYR A 7 12.14 18.84 -26.88
CA TYR A 7 12.97 17.66 -26.60
C TYR A 7 12.20 16.60 -25.81
N GLU A 8 11.43 17.01 -24.81
CA GLU A 8 10.61 16.10 -24.00
C GLU A 8 9.40 15.56 -24.78
N ALA A 9 8.74 16.35 -25.63
CA ALA A 9 7.67 15.85 -26.50
C ALA A 9 8.18 14.78 -27.49
N VAL A 10 9.42 14.93 -27.98
CA VAL A 10 10.09 13.92 -28.81
C VAL A 10 10.49 12.69 -27.98
N LYS A 11 10.92 12.89 -26.74
CA LYS A 11 11.29 11.83 -25.82
C LYS A 11 10.08 11.04 -25.33
N ASP A 12 8.93 11.66 -25.09
CA ASP A 12 7.66 10.98 -24.76
C ASP A 12 7.16 10.11 -25.92
N VAL A 13 7.40 10.53 -27.17
CA VAL A 13 7.09 9.74 -28.37
C VAL A 13 8.09 8.59 -28.58
N ALA A 14 9.37 8.77 -28.21
CA ALA A 14 10.43 7.79 -28.39
C ALA A 14 10.64 6.84 -27.20
N ALA A 15 10.20 7.20 -26.00
CA ALA A 15 10.39 6.46 -24.75
C ALA A 15 9.13 5.79 -24.14
N PRO A 16 8.09 5.35 -24.91
CA PRO A 16 6.94 4.68 -24.31
C PRO A 16 7.30 3.35 -23.63
N PHE A 17 8.50 2.80 -23.86
CA PHE A 17 8.96 1.56 -23.21
C PHE A 17 9.78 1.78 -21.94
N GLY A 18 10.52 2.88 -21.82
CA GLY A 18 11.40 3.14 -20.68
C GLY A 18 10.66 3.64 -19.44
N GLN A 19 9.79 4.64 -19.63
CA GLN A 19 8.97 5.18 -18.53
C GLN A 19 7.95 4.14 -18.05
N VAL A 20 7.28 3.43 -18.97
CA VAL A 20 6.34 2.36 -18.61
C VAL A 20 7.04 1.22 -17.88
N GLY A 21 8.24 0.83 -18.33
CA GLY A 21 9.06 -0.17 -17.62
C GLY A 21 9.41 0.27 -16.19
N ARG A 22 9.78 1.53 -15.99
CA ARG A 22 10.04 2.11 -14.66
C ARG A 22 8.78 2.09 -13.79
N SER A 23 7.63 2.53 -14.30
CA SER A 23 6.37 2.51 -13.53
C SER A 23 5.93 1.09 -13.18
N ILE A 24 6.06 0.14 -14.10
CA ILE A 24 5.76 -1.28 -13.84
C ILE A 24 6.72 -1.82 -12.77
N ALA A 25 8.00 -1.49 -12.82
CA ALA A 25 8.97 -1.90 -11.81
C ALA A 25 8.59 -1.38 -10.42
N HIS A 26 8.16 -0.11 -10.30
CA HIS A 26 7.71 0.47 -9.03
C HIS A 26 6.49 -0.28 -8.45
N ILE A 27 5.53 -0.66 -9.29
CA ILE A 27 4.40 -1.50 -8.85
C ILE A 27 4.89 -2.83 -8.26
N HIS A 28 5.78 -3.53 -8.96
CA HIS A 28 6.26 -4.85 -8.55
C HIS A 28 7.17 -4.78 -7.31
N VAL A 29 8.06 -3.79 -7.26
CA VAL A 29 8.96 -3.55 -6.12
C VAL A 29 8.16 -3.13 -4.90
N GLY A 30 7.19 -2.22 -5.04
CA GLY A 30 6.30 -1.81 -3.96
C GLY A 30 5.52 -2.99 -3.36
N LEU A 31 5.00 -3.86 -4.22
CA LEU A 31 4.32 -5.08 -3.78
C LEU A 31 5.27 -6.07 -3.08
N ALA A 32 6.46 -6.29 -3.65
CA ALA A 32 7.48 -7.17 -3.08
C ALA A 32 7.95 -6.67 -1.71
N LEU A 33 8.17 -5.36 -1.56
CA LEU A 33 8.50 -4.73 -0.29
C LEU A 33 7.37 -4.83 0.72
N PHE A 34 6.12 -4.64 0.31
CA PHE A 34 4.97 -4.79 1.20
C PHE A 34 4.87 -6.22 1.77
N VAL A 35 4.95 -7.22 0.88
CA VAL A 35 4.93 -8.64 1.26
C VAL A 35 6.15 -8.96 2.13
N GLY A 36 7.34 -8.51 1.73
CA GLY A 36 8.57 -8.68 2.50
C GLY A 36 8.49 -8.07 3.90
N CYS A 37 7.94 -6.87 4.04
CA CYS A 37 7.70 -6.23 5.32
C CYS A 37 6.68 -6.99 6.18
N SER A 38 5.62 -7.54 5.58
CA SER A 38 4.65 -8.38 6.28
C SER A 38 5.29 -9.68 6.78
N LEU A 39 6.13 -10.33 5.98
CA LEU A 39 6.88 -11.52 6.37
C LEU A 39 7.90 -11.21 7.48
N LEU A 40 8.65 -10.11 7.33
CA LEU A 40 9.69 -9.71 8.28
C LEU A 40 9.11 -9.33 9.64
N THR A 41 8.02 -8.56 9.65
CA THR A 41 7.34 -8.18 10.89
C THR A 41 6.59 -9.36 11.52
N ARG A 42 6.41 -10.48 10.79
CA ARG A 42 5.54 -11.61 11.16
C ARG A 42 4.14 -11.17 11.58
N ARG A 43 3.72 -9.98 11.13
CA ARG A 43 2.40 -9.43 11.38
C ARG A 43 1.61 -9.58 10.10
N GLY A 44 0.37 -10.06 10.23
CA GLY A 44 -0.52 -10.23 9.09
C GLY A 44 -0.70 -8.92 8.32
N MET A 45 -1.08 -9.04 7.05
CA MET A 45 -1.26 -7.90 6.12
C MET A 45 -2.31 -6.87 6.59
N ALA A 46 -3.12 -7.21 7.60
CA ALA A 46 -4.05 -6.30 8.28
C ALA A 46 -3.40 -5.40 9.35
N SER A 47 -2.16 -5.68 9.74
CA SER A 47 -1.37 -4.83 10.63
C SER A 47 -0.94 -3.57 9.88
N GLY A 48 -0.98 -2.41 10.53
CA GLY A 48 -0.52 -1.15 9.92
C GLY A 48 1.01 -1.07 9.75
N TRP A 49 1.77 -1.97 10.39
CA TRP A 49 3.23 -1.95 10.42
C TRP A 49 3.91 -2.18 9.06
N PRO A 50 3.52 -3.20 8.27
CA PRO A 50 4.07 -3.41 6.93
C PRO A 50 3.86 -2.21 6.00
N LEU A 51 2.69 -1.56 6.10
CA LEU A 51 2.39 -0.39 5.30
C LEU A 51 3.22 0.82 5.74
N PHE A 52 3.37 1.04 7.05
CA PHE A 52 4.22 2.09 7.57
C PHE A 52 5.68 1.94 7.13
N LEU A 53 6.25 0.74 7.21
CA LEU A 53 7.61 0.47 6.75
C LEU A 53 7.79 0.72 5.25
N LEU A 54 6.82 0.31 4.44
CA LEU A 54 6.82 0.59 3.01
C LEU A 54 6.82 2.10 2.73
N VAL A 55 5.95 2.86 3.42
CA VAL A 55 5.89 4.33 3.30
C VAL A 55 7.22 4.97 3.65
N MET A 56 7.90 4.49 4.70
CA MET A 56 9.22 5.00 5.07
C MET A 56 10.29 4.67 4.02
N LEU A 57 10.29 3.45 3.47
CA LEU A 57 11.24 3.06 2.42
C LEU A 57 11.06 3.89 1.15
N GLU A 58 9.81 4.09 0.72
CA GLU A 58 9.51 4.85 -0.49
C GLU A 58 9.87 6.32 -0.32
N LEU A 59 9.53 6.92 0.82
CA LEU A 59 9.89 8.31 1.11
C LEU A 59 11.41 8.50 1.15
N LEU A 60 12.16 7.52 1.68
CA LEU A 60 13.62 7.59 1.71
C LEU A 60 14.21 7.48 0.30
N ASN A 61 13.63 6.62 -0.54
CA ASN A 61 14.05 6.43 -1.93
C ASN A 61 13.83 7.70 -2.76
N GLU A 62 12.62 8.26 -2.71
CA GLU A 62 12.30 9.51 -3.42
C GLU A 62 13.08 10.70 -2.88
N ALA A 63 13.35 10.75 -1.56
CA ALA A 63 14.20 11.79 -0.98
C ALA A 63 15.65 11.70 -1.49
N ALA A 64 16.17 10.49 -1.73
CA ALA A 64 17.49 10.31 -2.34
C ALA A 64 17.51 10.78 -3.79
N ASP A 65 16.51 10.42 -4.60
CA ASP A 65 16.35 10.89 -5.99
C ASP A 65 16.24 12.43 -6.06
N LEU A 66 15.50 13.04 -5.13
CA LEU A 66 15.36 14.51 -5.02
C LEU A 66 16.65 15.20 -4.57
N ALA A 67 17.44 14.58 -3.68
CA ALA A 67 18.72 15.11 -3.21
C ALA A 67 19.79 15.10 -4.32
N GLU A 68 19.78 14.09 -5.20
CA GLU A 68 20.69 14.02 -6.35
C GLU A 68 20.39 15.11 -7.40
N GLY A 69 19.12 15.51 -7.52
CA GLY A 69 18.70 16.60 -8.41
C GLY A 69 18.96 18.02 -7.90
N TRP A 70 19.45 18.18 -6.67
CA TRP A 70 19.66 19.49 -6.04
C TRP A 70 20.90 20.21 -6.61
N PRO A 71 20.84 21.51 -6.97
CA PRO A 71 19.77 22.48 -6.72
C PRO A 71 18.82 22.71 -7.92
N HIS A 72 19.01 22.02 -9.04
CA HIS A 72 18.21 22.20 -10.25
C HIS A 72 16.99 21.29 -10.26
N LEU A 73 16.08 21.48 -9.30
CA LEU A 73 14.80 20.77 -9.29
C LEU A 73 13.92 21.26 -10.44
N GLN A 74 13.77 20.41 -11.45
CA GLN A 74 12.88 20.67 -12.56
C GLN A 74 11.46 20.19 -12.20
N ALA A 75 10.44 21.00 -12.50
CA ALA A 75 9.04 20.70 -12.14
C ALA A 75 8.52 19.35 -12.70
N TRP A 76 9.08 18.88 -13.81
CA TRP A 76 8.75 17.57 -14.38
C TRP A 76 9.23 16.40 -13.52
N ARG A 77 10.35 16.56 -12.79
CA ARG A 77 10.90 15.54 -11.87
C ARG A 77 9.96 15.29 -10.69
N ILE A 78 9.37 16.36 -10.16
CA ILE A 78 8.39 16.27 -9.07
C ILE A 78 7.13 15.54 -9.54
N ARG A 79 6.68 15.78 -10.79
CA ARG A 79 5.54 15.07 -11.36
C ARG A 79 5.82 13.57 -11.55
N ASP A 80 7.03 13.21 -11.95
CA ASP A 80 7.47 11.82 -12.13
C ASP A 80 7.54 11.09 -10.78
N THR A 81 8.19 11.70 -9.77
CA THR A 81 8.23 11.22 -8.37
C THR A 81 6.83 10.97 -7.78
N VAL A 82 5.87 11.86 -8.03
CA VAL A 82 4.49 11.65 -7.55
C VAL A 82 3.83 10.46 -8.25
N GLY A 83 4.12 10.24 -9.53
CA GLY A 83 3.64 9.09 -10.30
C GLY A 83 4.24 7.78 -9.80
N ASP A 84 5.55 7.74 -9.56
CA ASP A 84 6.25 6.59 -9.01
C ASP A 84 5.74 6.25 -7.60
N PHE A 85 5.62 7.25 -6.72
CA PHE A 85 5.04 7.08 -5.38
C PHE A 85 3.61 6.51 -5.42
N ALA A 86 2.76 7.04 -6.32
CA ALA A 86 1.40 6.54 -6.48
C ALA A 86 1.38 5.07 -6.95
N ASN A 87 2.25 4.72 -7.90
CA ASN A 87 2.38 3.36 -8.42
C ASN A 87 2.86 2.36 -7.36
N THR A 88 3.81 2.77 -6.51
CA THR A 88 4.31 1.94 -5.40
C THR A 88 3.26 1.75 -4.32
N MET A 89 2.47 2.79 -3.99
CA MET A 89 1.56 2.76 -2.82
C MET A 89 0.16 2.24 -3.11
N LEU A 90 -0.36 2.41 -4.33
CA LEU A 90 -1.78 2.14 -4.63
C LEU A 90 -2.20 0.71 -4.31
N TRP A 91 -1.44 -0.28 -4.76
CA TRP A 91 -1.76 -1.69 -4.53
C TRP A 91 -1.53 -2.15 -3.09
N PRO A 92 -0.41 -1.82 -2.43
CA PRO A 92 -0.23 -2.12 -1.01
C PRO A 92 -1.31 -1.52 -0.10
N VAL A 93 -1.74 -0.29 -0.36
CA VAL A 93 -2.83 0.36 0.40
C VAL A 93 -4.16 -0.37 0.18
N LEU A 94 -4.49 -0.73 -1.07
CA LEU A 94 -5.68 -1.51 -1.36
C LEU A 94 -5.68 -2.88 -0.66
N LEU A 95 -4.55 -3.60 -0.71
CA LEU A 95 -4.41 -4.90 -0.04
C LEU A 95 -4.54 -4.78 1.47
N PHE A 96 -3.94 -3.75 2.07
CA PHE A 96 -4.09 -3.45 3.49
C PHE A 96 -5.56 -3.17 3.86
N MET A 97 -6.27 -2.35 3.08
CA MET A 97 -7.68 -2.05 3.33
C MET A 97 -8.56 -3.30 3.24
N ILE A 98 -8.34 -4.16 2.24
CA ILE A 98 -9.07 -5.43 2.09
C ILE A 98 -8.78 -6.36 3.28
N ALA A 99 -7.51 -6.55 3.63
CA ALA A 99 -7.11 -7.40 4.74
C ALA A 99 -7.70 -6.91 6.07
N ARG A 100 -7.69 -5.59 6.30
CA ARG A 100 -8.26 -4.98 7.50
C ARG A 100 -9.78 -5.12 7.55
N ALA A 101 -10.46 -5.01 6.42
CA ALA A 101 -11.91 -5.23 6.35
C ALA A 101 -12.28 -6.69 6.65
N GLN A 102 -11.50 -7.66 6.14
CA GLN A 102 -11.70 -9.09 6.41
C GLN A 102 -11.47 -9.44 7.88
N GLU A 103 -10.42 -8.90 8.51
CA GLU A 103 -10.16 -9.10 9.94
C GLU A 103 -11.31 -8.58 10.81
N ARG A 104 -11.83 -7.38 10.52
CA ARG A 104 -12.99 -6.82 11.25
C ARG A 104 -14.23 -7.69 11.13
N LYS A 105 -14.49 -8.26 9.95
CA LYS A 105 -15.62 -9.21 9.74
C LYS A 105 -15.42 -10.49 10.56
N ALA A 106 -14.21 -11.03 10.60
CA ALA A 106 -13.90 -12.24 11.37
C ALA A 106 -14.06 -12.02 12.88
N VAL A 107 -13.64 -10.86 13.39
CA VAL A 107 -13.82 -10.49 14.80
C VAL A 107 -15.31 -10.38 15.14
N GLY A 108 -16.10 -9.65 14.33
CA GLY A 108 -17.54 -9.51 14.57
C GLY A 108 -18.31 -10.84 14.51
N ALA A 109 -17.94 -11.74 13.60
CA ALA A 109 -18.54 -13.08 13.53
C ALA A 109 -18.24 -13.92 14.78
N LYS A 110 -17.02 -13.82 15.32
CA LYS A 110 -16.61 -14.52 16.54
C LYS A 110 -17.33 -13.99 17.78
N GLU A 111 -17.53 -12.68 17.87
CA GLU A 111 -18.30 -12.03 18.95
C GLU A 111 -19.77 -12.46 18.91
N ALA A 112 -20.39 -12.47 17.72
CA ALA A 112 -21.77 -12.92 17.54
C ALA A 112 -21.98 -14.38 17.97
N MET A 113 -21.09 -15.29 17.54
CA MET A 113 -21.16 -16.71 17.91
C MET A 113 -20.94 -16.94 19.42
N THR A 114 -20.06 -16.16 20.04
CA THR A 114 -19.82 -16.24 21.50
C THR A 114 -21.03 -15.73 22.29
N SER A 115 -21.65 -14.64 21.82
CA SER A 115 -22.86 -14.09 22.43
C SER A 115 -24.04 -15.06 22.33
N ASP A 116 -24.23 -15.68 21.16
CA ASP A 116 -25.30 -16.67 20.94
C ASP A 116 -25.11 -17.90 21.85
N ALA A 117 -23.91 -18.47 21.90
CA ALA A 117 -23.59 -19.59 22.77
C ALA A 117 -23.78 -19.26 24.27
N THR A 118 -23.39 -18.06 24.69
CA THR A 118 -23.61 -17.62 26.09
C THR A 118 -25.10 -17.50 26.39
N SER A 119 -25.89 -16.97 25.44
CA SER A 119 -27.34 -16.83 25.61
C SER A 119 -28.08 -18.17 25.65
N SER A 120 -27.63 -19.19 24.91
CA SER A 120 -28.26 -20.51 24.93
C SER A 120 -28.05 -21.20 26.28
N ILE A 121 -26.84 -21.14 26.82
CA ILE A 121 -26.49 -21.75 28.11
C ILE A 121 -27.35 -21.16 29.24
N LEU A 122 -27.46 -19.83 29.30
CA LEU A 122 -28.30 -19.16 30.30
C LEU A 122 -29.77 -19.57 30.18
N ARG A 123 -30.26 -19.77 28.95
CA ARG A 123 -31.64 -20.19 28.71
C ARG A 123 -31.93 -21.63 29.13
N GLU A 124 -30.92 -22.51 29.07
CA GLU A 124 -31.03 -23.90 29.53
C GLU A 124 -31.03 -24.00 31.06
N ASP A 125 -30.20 -23.20 31.75
CA ASP A 125 -30.19 -23.13 33.22
C ASP A 125 -31.52 -22.63 33.80
N ASP A 126 -32.13 -21.61 33.18
CA ASP A 126 -33.44 -21.08 33.59
C ASP A 126 -34.58 -22.11 33.36
N ALA A 127 -34.44 -22.99 32.37
CA ALA A 127 -35.43 -24.02 32.05
C ALA A 127 -35.36 -25.24 32.99
N GLY A 128 -34.22 -25.46 33.67
CA GLY A 128 -34.02 -26.55 34.64
C GLY A 128 -34.50 -26.26 36.07
N LEU A 129 -34.98 -25.04 36.33
CA LEU A 129 -35.37 -24.55 37.67
C LEU A 129 -36.88 -24.68 37.99
N TYR A 130 -37.68 -25.33 37.14
CA TYR A 130 -39.13 -25.52 37.33
C TYR A 130 -39.54 -27.00 37.37
#